data_AF-A0A8T5KVM2-F1
#
_entry.id   AF-A0A8T5KVM2-F1
#
_cell.length_a   1.000
_cell.length_b   1.000
_cell.length_c   1.000
_cell.angle_alpha   90.00
_cell.angle_beta   90.00
_cell.angle_gamma   90.00
#
_symmetry.space_group_name_H-M   'P 1'
#
loop_
_entity.id
_entity.type
_entity.pdbx_description
1 polymer ?
#
loop_
_entity_poly.entity_id
_entity_poly.type
_entity_poly.pdbx_seq_one_letter_code
_entity_poly.pdbx_strand_id
1 'polypeptide(L)'
;AKKGGLKYNNNPIERYNGKIKDRTKIIRGSFGSFEYAEAFMNLRHIVHNFVNPHQELGGKTPAEKAGVDLKRGRMKLFNLIKYWTKHRDDE
;
A
#
# COMPACT_ATOMS: atom_id res chain seq x y z
N ALA A 1 -7.02 -2.30 -23.67
CA ALA A 1 -8.34 -2.55 -24.28
C ALA A 1 -9.43 -2.39 -23.22
N LYS A 2 -10.51 -1.64 -23.52
CA LYS A 2 -11.73 -1.62 -22.69
C LYS A 2 -12.34 -3.02 -22.70
N LYS A 3 -12.49 -3.67 -21.55
CA LYS A 3 -13.28 -4.89 -21.41
C LYS A 3 -14.65 -4.48 -20.87
N GLY A 4 -15.73 -4.70 -21.62
CA GLY A 4 -17.11 -4.57 -21.11
C GLY A 4 -17.80 -3.20 -21.24
N GLY A 5 -17.45 -2.33 -22.20
CA GLY A 5 -18.23 -1.11 -22.48
C GLY A 5 -18.07 0.05 -21.48
N LEU A 6 -17.19 -0.07 -20.49
CA LEU A 6 -16.93 0.97 -19.50
C LEU A 6 -16.21 2.20 -20.11
N LYS A 7 -16.63 3.40 -19.70
CA LYS A 7 -16.04 4.69 -20.14
C LYS A 7 -14.57 4.81 -19.72
N TYR A 8 -14.21 4.29 -18.54
CA TYR A 8 -12.89 4.40 -17.93
C TYR A 8 -12.25 3.03 -17.68
N ASN A 9 -10.92 3.00 -17.56
CA ASN A 9 -10.16 1.80 -17.27
C ASN A 9 -10.18 1.49 -15.76
N ASN A 10 -10.86 0.40 -15.37
CA ASN A 10 -10.98 -0.05 -13.98
C ASN A 10 -9.89 -1.05 -13.54
N ASN A 11 -9.05 -1.50 -14.48
CA ASN A 11 -8.04 -2.53 -14.21
C ASN A 11 -7.09 -2.18 -13.03
N PRO A 12 -6.67 -0.91 -12.81
CA PRO A 12 -5.78 -0.58 -11.70
C PRO A 12 -6.39 -0.89 -10.33
N ILE A 13 -7.66 -0.49 -10.10
CA ILE A 13 -8.33 -0.69 -8.82
C ILE A 13 -8.77 -2.14 -8.63
N GLU A 14 -9.18 -2.84 -9.69
CA GLU A 14 -9.48 -4.27 -9.63
C GLU A 14 -8.26 -5.08 -9.19
N ARG A 15 -7.09 -4.77 -9.76
CA ARG A 15 -5.83 -5.40 -9.36
C ARG A 15 -5.47 -5.08 -7.92
N TYR A 16 -5.67 -3.84 -7.48
CA TYR A 16 -5.41 -3.44 -6.10
C TYR A 16 -6.30 -4.22 -5.12
N ASN A 17 -7.60 -4.30 -5.40
CA ASN A 17 -8.56 -5.05 -4.61
C ASN A 17 -8.25 -6.56 -4.60
N GLY A 18 -7.78 -7.10 -5.74
CA GLY A 18 -7.28 -8.47 -5.82
C GLY A 18 -6.14 -8.74 -4.84
N LYS A 19 -5.12 -7.85 -4.79
CA LYS A 19 -4.00 -7.97 -3.83
C LYS A 19 -4.43 -7.89 -2.37
N ILE A 20 -5.50 -7.15 -2.06
CA ILE A 20 -6.08 -7.11 -0.71
C ILE A 20 -6.73 -8.47 -0.43
N LYS A 21 -7.61 -8.91 -1.33
CA LYS A 21 -8.36 -10.17 -1.22
C LYS A 21 -7.44 -11.39 -1.07
N ASP A 22 -6.34 -11.45 -1.80
CA ASP A 22 -5.40 -12.58 -1.70
C ASP A 22 -4.78 -12.69 -0.31
N ARG A 23 -4.48 -11.56 0.34
CA ARG A 23 -3.94 -11.57 1.70
C ARG A 23 -5.01 -11.81 2.75
N THR A 24 -6.19 -11.21 2.62
CA THR A 24 -7.27 -11.44 3.57
C THR A 24 -7.79 -12.88 3.49
N LYS A 25 -7.77 -13.50 2.31
CA LYS A 25 -8.07 -14.93 2.11
C LYS A 25 -7.10 -15.84 2.88
N ILE A 26 -5.83 -15.48 3.00
CA ILE A 26 -4.84 -16.26 3.76
C ILE A 26 -5.05 -16.06 5.27
N ILE A 27 -5.39 -14.84 5.69
CA ILE A 27 -5.58 -14.48 7.10
C ILE A 27 -6.92 -15.00 7.68
N ARG A 28 -7.80 -15.60 6.86
CA ARG A 28 -9.12 -16.20 7.22
C ARG A 28 -9.27 -16.55 8.71
N GLY A 29 -10.02 -15.72 9.46
CA GLY A 29 -10.33 -15.92 10.87
C GLY A 29 -9.54 -15.05 11.87
N SER A 30 -8.43 -14.46 11.45
CA SER A 30 -7.44 -13.89 12.38
C SER A 30 -7.28 -12.37 12.30
N PHE A 31 -8.35 -11.63 12.01
CA PHE A 31 -8.34 -10.22 12.40
C PHE A 31 -8.49 -10.10 13.91
N GLY A 32 -9.24 -10.99 14.58
CA GLY A 32 -9.38 -11.01 16.04
C GLY A 32 -10.20 -9.84 16.61
N SER A 33 -10.14 -8.65 16.00
CA SER A 33 -10.92 -7.47 16.32
C SER A 33 -11.03 -6.52 15.11
N PHE A 34 -11.87 -5.48 15.23
CA PHE A 34 -11.99 -4.44 14.22
C PHE A 34 -10.71 -3.60 14.14
N GLU A 35 -10.11 -3.26 15.28
CA GLU A 35 -8.89 -2.45 15.39
C GLU A 35 -7.72 -3.09 14.65
N TYR A 36 -7.57 -4.42 14.76
CA TYR A 36 -6.51 -5.11 14.04
C TYR A 36 -6.80 -5.19 12.53
N ALA A 37 -8.06 -5.31 12.11
CA ALA A 37 -8.44 -5.21 10.70
C ALA A 37 -8.10 -3.83 10.13
N GLU A 38 -8.41 -2.77 10.87
CA GLU A 38 -8.07 -1.39 10.50
C GLU A 38 -6.55 -1.20 10.41
N ALA A 39 -5.80 -1.61 11.44
CA ALA A 39 -4.33 -1.52 11.44
C ALA A 39 -3.71 -2.29 10.26
N PHE A 40 -4.24 -3.47 9.94
CA PHE A 40 -3.80 -4.23 8.78
C PHE A 40 -4.06 -3.47 7.48
N MET A 41 -5.26 -2.94 7.27
CA MET A 41 -5.60 -2.19 6.06
C MET A 41 -4.75 -0.92 5.91
N ASN A 42 -4.50 -0.21 7.00
CA ASN A 42 -3.60 0.94 7.04
C ASN A 42 -2.17 0.55 6.64
N LEU A 43 -1.64 -0.55 7.16
CA LEU A 43 -0.33 -1.07 6.74
C LEU A 43 -0.31 -1.39 5.23
N ARG A 44 -1.38 -1.97 4.68
CA ARG A 44 -1.48 -2.26 3.25
C ARG A 44 -1.47 -0.99 2.40
N HIS A 45 -2.13 0.08 2.85
CA HIS A 45 -2.10 1.38 2.18
C HIS A 45 -0.67 1.94 2.17
N ILE A 46 0.02 1.92 3.31
CA ILE A 46 1.40 2.41 3.43
C ILE A 46 2.33 1.63 2.49
N VAL A 47 2.25 0.30 2.53
CA VAL A 47 3.13 -0.57 1.72
C VAL A 47 2.88 -0.39 0.23
N HIS A 48 1.61 -0.27 -0.19
CA HIS A 48 1.26 -0.07 -1.59
C HIS A 48 1.73 1.28 -2.13
N ASN A 49 1.49 2.36 -1.37
CA ASN A 49 1.72 3.71 -1.86
C ASN A 49 3.17 4.17 -1.71
N PHE A 50 3.87 3.74 -0.66
CA PHE A 50 5.17 4.33 -0.28
C PHE A 50 6.33 3.35 -0.25
N VAL A 51 6.08 2.03 -0.24
CA VAL A 51 7.16 1.04 -0.07
C VAL A 51 7.43 0.28 -1.37
N ASN A 52 6.41 -0.36 -1.95
CA ASN A 52 6.61 -1.30 -3.04
C ASN A 52 6.62 -0.60 -4.41
N PRO A 53 7.74 -0.64 -5.16
CA PRO A 53 7.77 -0.12 -6.52
C PRO A 53 6.91 -0.98 -7.45
N HIS A 54 6.28 -0.34 -8.42
CA HIS A 54 5.46 -1.01 -9.43
C HIS A 54 6.15 -0.98 -10.79
N GLN A 55 6.21 -2.14 -11.47
CA GLN A 55 6.81 -2.24 -12.79
C GLN A 55 6.11 -1.35 -13.82
N GLU A 56 4.78 -1.27 -13.79
CA GLU A 56 4.00 -0.37 -14.66
C GLU A 56 4.27 1.12 -14.43
N LEU A 57 4.86 1.48 -13.28
CA LEU A 57 5.25 2.84 -12.95
C LEU A 57 6.74 3.07 -13.17
N GLY A 58 7.42 2.21 -13.92
CA GLY A 58 8.86 2.32 -14.19
C GLY A 58 9.71 2.09 -12.94
N GLY A 59 9.27 1.21 -12.04
CA GLY A 59 9.98 0.93 -10.78
C GLY A 59 9.76 1.99 -9.70
N LYS A 60 8.78 2.89 -9.88
CA LYS A 60 8.36 3.86 -8.87
C LYS A 60 7.19 3.35 -8.04
N THR A 61 7.06 3.83 -6.82
CA THR A 61 5.86 3.69 -5.99
C THR A 61 4.75 4.64 -6.49
N PRO A 62 3.47 4.38 -6.20
CA PRO A 62 2.38 5.30 -6.49
C PRO A 62 2.62 6.72 -5.96
N ALA A 63 3.14 6.86 -4.73
CA ALA A 63 3.44 8.16 -4.14
C ALA A 63 4.54 8.90 -4.93
N GLU A 64 5.64 8.23 -5.28
CA GLU A 64 6.69 8.83 -6.10
C GLU A 64 6.18 9.23 -7.50
N LYS A 65 5.28 8.44 -8.09
CA LYS A 65 4.66 8.79 -9.38
C LYS A 65 3.74 10.00 -9.26
N ALA A 66 3.08 10.17 -8.11
CA ALA A 66 2.25 11.33 -7.79
C ALA A 66 3.06 12.56 -7.34
N GLY A 67 4.39 12.48 -7.27
CA GLY A 67 5.26 13.59 -6.84
C GLY A 67 5.47 13.68 -5.32
N VAL A 68 4.97 12.70 -4.55
CA VAL A 68 5.18 12.59 -3.10
C VAL A 68 6.35 11.63 -2.85
N ASP A 69 7.57 12.16 -2.90
CA ASP A 69 8.78 11.39 -2.60
C ASP A 69 9.27 11.66 -1.17
N LEU A 70 9.23 10.61 -0.33
CA LEU A 70 9.70 10.65 1.05
C LEU A 70 11.23 10.52 1.19
N LYS A 71 11.96 10.33 0.08
CA LYS A 71 13.43 10.21 0.01
C LYS A 71 14.02 9.20 1.01
N ARG A 72 13.32 8.08 1.23
CA ARG A 72 13.70 7.05 2.22
C ARG A 72 14.63 5.95 1.69
N GLY A 73 15.19 6.09 0.49
CA GLY A 73 16.15 5.15 -0.09
C GLY A 73 15.58 3.73 -0.30
N ARG A 74 16.44 2.70 -0.29
CA ARG A 74 16.06 1.30 -0.59
C ARG A 74 15.21 0.65 0.51
N MET A 75 15.54 0.88 1.78
CA MET A 75 14.89 0.24 2.93
C MET A 75 13.68 1.06 3.41
N LYS A 76 12.71 1.33 2.52
CA LYS A 76 11.63 2.31 2.76
C LYS A 76 10.82 2.02 4.02
N LEU A 77 10.35 0.78 4.21
CA LEU A 77 9.55 0.41 5.39
C LEU A 77 10.34 0.55 6.70
N PHE A 78 11.57 0.03 6.73
CA PHE A 78 12.45 0.15 7.90
C PHE A 78 12.72 1.62 8.24
N ASN A 79 12.98 2.45 7.24
CA ASN A 79 13.25 3.87 7.44
C ASN A 79 12.01 4.65 7.89
N LEU A 80 10.81 4.22 7.50
CA LEU A 80 9.55 4.77 8.02
C LEU A 80 9.36 4.43 9.49
N ILE A 81 9.59 3.17 9.87
CA ILE A 81 9.51 2.72 11.28
C ILE A 81 10.53 3.48 12.12
N LYS A 82 11.79 3.54 11.67
CA LYS A 82 12.87 4.28 12.34
C LYS A 82 12.55 5.77 12.49
N TYR A 83 11.91 6.37 11.49
CA TYR A 83 11.47 7.76 11.58
C TYR A 83 10.41 7.92 12.66
N TRP A 84 9.38 7.07 12.68
CA TRP A 84 8.32 7.13 13.68
C TRP A 84 8.85 6.91 15.11
N THR A 85 9.71 5.92 15.32
CA THR A 85 10.33 5.66 16.64
C THR A 85 11.09 6.87 17.19
N LYS A 86 11.68 7.70 16.33
CA LYS A 86 12.42 8.90 16.77
C LYS A 86 11.55 10.08 17.16
N HIS A 87 10.30 10.13 16.68
CA HIS A 87 9.40 11.27 16.88
C HIS A 87 8.15 10.86 17.68
N ARG A 88 8.14 9.64 18.22
CA ARG A 88 7.02 9.14 19.03
C ARG A 88 6.89 9.90 20.35
N ASP A 89 8.02 10.36 20.89
CA ASP A 89 8.09 11.04 22.18
C ASP A 89 7.97 12.58 22.05
N ASP A 90 7.78 13.09 20.83
CA ASP A 90 7.60 14.51 20.52
C ASP A 90 6.10 14.95 20.60
N GLU A 91 5.19 13.99 20.83
CA GLU A 91 3.75 14.18 21.08
C GLU A 91 3.42 14.02 22.58
#